data_AF-A0A016U753-F1
#
_entry.id   AF-A0A016U753-F1
#
_cell.length_a   1.000
_cell.length_b   1.000
_cell.length_c   1.000
_cell.angle_alpha   90.00
_cell.angle_beta   90.00
_cell.angle_gamma   90.00
#
_symmetry.space_group_name_H-M   'P 1'
#
loop_
_entity.id
_entity.type
_entity.pdbx_description
1 polymer ?
#
loop_
_entity_poly.entity_id
_entity_poly.type
_entity_poly.pdbx_seq_one_letter_code
_entity_poly.pdbx_strand_id
1 'polypeptide(L)'
;MFQSLLLAAVFGCVLPQRLPPFYVQDAELIQMSKAMREADDNKAHPGQIYINYQGQAEGKQDNAPSEFFYYVDPALLQKPSFSQFIAMMNNFNREGGVDEPRVSREEEGHEISTFLTTILASRPWQILYSFLHQKGW
;
A
#
# COMPACT_ATOMS: atom_id res chain seq x y z
N MET A 1 42.72 16.67 51.03
CA MET A 1 41.69 17.01 50.03
C MET A 1 41.66 15.91 48.99
N PHE A 2 40.73 14.96 49.09
CA PHE A 2 40.47 13.99 48.03
C PHE A 2 39.05 14.24 47.53
N GLN A 3 38.92 14.80 46.33
CA GLN A 3 37.64 14.94 45.64
C GLN A 3 37.26 13.56 45.09
N SER A 4 36.19 12.97 45.62
CA SER A 4 35.56 11.79 45.04
C SER A 4 34.66 12.24 43.89
N LEU A 5 35.04 11.91 42.65
CA LEU A 5 34.15 11.99 41.49
C LEU A 5 33.05 10.94 41.62
N LEU A 6 31.80 11.38 41.76
CA LEU A 6 30.61 10.56 41.59
C LEU A 6 30.38 10.36 40.09
N LEU A 7 30.69 9.15 39.58
CA LEU A 7 30.31 8.73 38.25
C LEU A 7 28.83 8.32 38.28
N ALA A 8 27.94 9.17 37.80
CA ALA A 8 26.54 8.82 37.61
C ALA A 8 26.42 7.92 36.37
N ALA A 9 26.23 6.62 36.60
CA ALA A 9 25.88 5.69 35.54
C ALA A 9 24.43 5.95 35.10
N VAL A 10 24.27 6.55 33.91
CA VAL A 10 22.97 6.63 33.25
C VAL A 10 22.62 5.24 32.74
N PHE A 11 21.82 4.50 33.51
CA PHE A 11 21.16 3.30 33.01
C PHE A 11 20.10 3.73 31.98
N GLY A 12 20.44 3.63 30.70
CA GLY A 12 19.45 3.67 29.63
C GLY A 12 18.48 2.51 29.80
N CYS A 13 17.31 2.77 30.37
CA CYS A 13 16.20 1.84 30.34
C CYS A 13 15.75 1.70 28.88
N VAL A 14 16.25 0.68 28.18
CA VAL A 14 15.64 0.22 26.93
C VAL A 14 14.37 -0.52 27.34
N LEU A 15 13.28 0.23 27.55
CA LEU A 15 11.97 -0.38 27.70
C LEU A 15 11.67 -1.13 26.39
N PRO A 16 11.38 -2.43 26.42
CA PRO A 16 10.95 -3.13 25.22
C PRO A 16 9.68 -2.44 24.73
N GLN A 17 9.74 -1.85 23.53
CA GLN A 17 8.56 -1.34 22.84
C GLN A 17 7.67 -2.54 22.50
N ARG A 18 6.79 -2.93 23.42
CA ARG A 18 5.67 -3.80 23.10
C ARG A 18 4.65 -2.94 22.37
N LEU A 19 4.37 -3.32 21.13
CA LEU A 19 3.23 -2.78 20.41
C LEU A 19 1.98 -2.97 21.29
N PRO A 20 1.17 -1.93 21.50
CA PRO A 20 -0.06 -2.06 22.27
C PRO A 20 -0.92 -3.15 21.64
N PRO A 21 -1.57 -4.02 22.42
CA PRO A 21 -2.38 -5.08 21.84
C PRO A 21 -3.47 -4.46 20.94
N PHE A 22 -3.48 -4.86 19.67
CA PHE A 22 -4.46 -4.40 18.68
C PHE A 22 -5.74 -5.22 18.82
N TYR A 23 -6.66 -4.76 19.67
CA TYR A 23 -7.95 -5.41 19.84
C TYR A 23 -8.96 -4.86 18.83
N VAL A 24 -9.26 -5.67 17.81
CA VAL A 24 -10.25 -5.36 16.80
C VAL A 24 -11.14 -6.59 16.56
N GLN A 25 -12.44 -6.37 16.54
CA GLN A 25 -13.41 -7.40 16.19
C GLN A 25 -13.64 -7.46 14.68
N ASP A 26 -14.00 -8.64 14.17
CA ASP A 26 -14.28 -8.83 12.73
C ASP A 26 -15.36 -7.87 12.21
N ALA A 27 -16.39 -7.58 13.02
CA ALA A 27 -17.45 -6.64 12.66
C ALA A 27 -16.90 -5.21 12.42
N GLU A 28 -15.92 -4.79 13.21
CA GLU A 28 -15.27 -3.48 13.06
C GLU A 28 -14.43 -3.43 11.78
N LEU A 29 -13.71 -4.52 11.47
CA LEU A 29 -12.94 -4.63 10.21
C LEU A 29 -13.85 -4.60 8.99
N ILE A 30 -14.97 -5.32 9.03
CA ILE A 30 -15.97 -5.33 7.96
C ILE A 30 -16.55 -3.92 7.76
N GLN A 31 -16.92 -3.23 8.84
CA GLN A 31 -17.49 -1.89 8.76
C GLN A 31 -16.47 -0.89 8.19
N MET A 32 -15.24 -0.89 8.71
CA MET A 32 -14.16 -0.03 8.22
C MET A 32 -13.87 -0.31 6.75
N SER A 33 -13.71 -1.58 6.36
CA SER A 33 -13.42 -1.98 4.97
C SER A 33 -14.50 -1.51 4.00
N LYS A 34 -15.79 -1.65 4.37
CA LYS A 34 -16.91 -1.11 3.57
C LYS A 34 -16.85 0.41 3.45
N ALA A 35 -16.62 1.12 4.54
CA ALA A 35 -16.50 2.57 4.53
C ALA A 35 -15.35 3.05 3.64
N MET A 36 -14.19 2.40 3.70
CA MET A 36 -13.06 2.67 2.81
C MET A 36 -13.43 2.42 1.34
N ARG A 37 -14.07 1.28 1.04
CA ARG A 37 -14.48 0.93 -0.32
C ARG A 37 -15.51 1.92 -0.90
N GLU A 38 -16.43 2.39 -0.07
CA GLU A 38 -17.45 3.38 -0.45
C GLU A 38 -16.81 4.74 -0.74
N ALA A 39 -15.87 5.18 0.11
CA ALA A 39 -15.19 6.46 0.01
C ALA A 39 -14.08 6.53 -1.06
N ASP A 40 -13.74 5.41 -1.69
CA ASP A 40 -12.73 5.38 -2.74
C ASP A 40 -13.28 5.99 -4.05
N ASP A 41 -12.99 7.28 -4.23
CA ASP A 41 -13.33 8.04 -5.45
C ASP A 41 -12.41 7.67 -6.64
N ASN A 42 -11.25 7.05 -6.37
CA ASN A 42 -10.33 6.61 -7.41
C ASN A 42 -10.72 5.26 -8.01
N LYS A 43 -11.51 4.41 -7.32
CA LYS A 43 -11.92 3.09 -7.82
C LYS A 43 -12.48 3.11 -9.25
N ALA A 44 -12.33 1.99 -9.94
CA ALA A 44 -13.02 1.72 -11.18
C ALA A 44 -14.54 1.68 -10.96
N HIS A 45 -15.28 2.36 -11.84
CA HIS A 45 -16.74 2.29 -11.91
C HIS A 45 -17.19 1.21 -12.92
N PRO A 46 -18.46 0.76 -12.84
CA PRO A 46 -19.03 -0.14 -13.84
C PRO A 46 -18.79 0.40 -15.26
N GLY A 47 -18.31 -0.47 -16.15
CA GLY A 47 -17.99 -0.11 -17.54
C GLY A 47 -16.58 0.45 -17.78
N GLN A 48 -15.79 0.71 -16.74
CA GLN A 48 -14.39 1.13 -16.92
C GLN A 48 -13.41 -0.03 -17.06
N ILE A 49 -13.83 -1.25 -16.72
CA ILE A 49 -13.04 -2.47 -16.86
C ILE A 49 -13.93 -3.57 -17.42
N TYR A 50 -13.45 -4.26 -18.45
CA TYR A 50 -14.04 -5.49 -18.96
C TYR A 50 -13.01 -6.61 -18.87
N ILE A 51 -13.42 -7.72 -18.27
CA ILE A 51 -12.57 -8.88 -18.03
C ILE A 51 -13.14 -10.11 -18.73
N ASN A 52 -12.25 -10.99 -19.16
CA ASN A 52 -12.55 -12.27 -19.78
C ASN A 52 -12.08 -13.40 -18.86
N TYR A 53 -13.01 -13.95 -18.06
CA TYR A 53 -12.70 -15.04 -17.13
C TYR A 53 -12.36 -16.36 -17.83
N GLN A 54 -12.83 -16.56 -19.06
CA GLN A 54 -12.56 -17.75 -19.88
C GLN A 54 -12.93 -19.07 -19.18
N GLY A 55 -12.27 -20.18 -19.51
CA GLY A 55 -12.52 -21.49 -18.90
C GLY A 55 -11.77 -21.67 -17.58
N GLN A 56 -12.34 -22.48 -16.68
CA GLN A 56 -11.68 -22.89 -15.45
C GLN A 56 -10.41 -23.70 -15.77
N ALA A 57 -9.32 -23.45 -15.04
CA ALA A 57 -8.10 -24.24 -15.19
C ALA A 57 -8.33 -25.71 -14.78
N GLU A 58 -7.93 -26.64 -15.63
CA GLU A 58 -8.04 -28.09 -15.39
C GLU A 58 -6.65 -28.72 -15.37
N GLY A 59 -6.13 -29.00 -14.17
CA GLY A 59 -4.79 -29.56 -14.01
C GLY A 59 -3.71 -28.63 -14.58
N LYS A 60 -3.06 -29.07 -15.67
CA LYS A 60 -2.04 -28.28 -16.39
C LYS A 60 -2.53 -27.68 -17.70
N GLN A 61 -3.80 -27.90 -18.06
CA GLN A 61 -4.36 -27.40 -19.29
C GLN A 61 -4.71 -25.92 -19.13
N ASP A 62 -4.21 -25.10 -20.05
CA ASP A 62 -4.65 -23.72 -20.19
C ASP A 62 -5.99 -23.69 -20.93
N ASN A 63 -6.99 -23.15 -20.25
CA ASN A 63 -8.36 -22.95 -20.75
C ASN A 63 -8.68 -21.45 -20.91
N ALA A 64 -7.65 -20.60 -20.96
CA ALA A 64 -7.74 -19.15 -21.05
C ALA A 64 -6.84 -18.58 -22.17
N PRO A 65 -7.12 -18.89 -23.46
CA PRO A 65 -6.27 -18.52 -24.60
C PRO A 65 -6.22 -17.00 -24.93
N SER A 66 -7.05 -16.18 -24.30
CA SER A 66 -7.14 -14.73 -24.50
C SER A 66 -6.61 -13.96 -23.29
N GLU A 67 -6.40 -12.65 -23.45
CA GLU A 67 -6.03 -11.79 -22.33
C GLU A 67 -7.17 -11.67 -21.30
N PHE A 68 -6.81 -11.60 -20.01
CA PHE A 68 -7.78 -11.46 -18.92
C PHE A 68 -8.47 -10.09 -18.94
N PHE A 69 -7.72 -9.01 -19.18
CA PHE A 69 -8.30 -7.67 -19.35
C PHE A 69 -8.61 -7.47 -20.82
N TYR A 70 -9.90 -7.55 -21.17
CA TYR A 70 -10.36 -7.24 -22.52
C TYR A 70 -10.29 -5.72 -22.80
N TYR A 71 -10.59 -4.91 -21.78
CA TYR A 71 -10.50 -3.46 -21.87
C TYR A 71 -10.33 -2.84 -20.49
N VAL A 72 -9.51 -1.79 -20.43
CA VAL A 72 -9.41 -0.89 -19.29
C VAL A 72 -9.52 0.53 -19.83
N ASP A 73 -10.41 1.32 -19.23
CA ASP A 73 -10.60 2.72 -19.58
C ASP A 73 -9.29 3.51 -19.36
N PRO A 74 -8.70 4.11 -20.41
CA PRO A 74 -7.48 4.90 -20.27
C PRO A 74 -7.63 6.06 -19.29
N ALA A 75 -8.84 6.63 -19.13
CA ALA A 75 -9.09 7.69 -18.16
C ALA A 75 -8.98 7.20 -16.71
N LEU A 76 -9.29 5.92 -16.44
CA LEU A 76 -9.06 5.31 -15.13
C LEU A 76 -7.56 5.27 -14.80
N LEU A 77 -6.73 4.90 -15.77
CA LEU A 77 -5.27 4.81 -15.61
C LEU A 77 -4.60 6.18 -15.44
N GLN A 78 -5.26 7.25 -15.87
CA GLN A 78 -4.79 8.63 -15.69
C GLN A 78 -5.14 9.21 -14.31
N LYS A 79 -6.03 8.56 -13.53
CA LYS A 79 -6.33 9.01 -12.17
C LYS A 79 -5.04 9.03 -11.33
N PRO A 80 -4.87 10.03 -10.43
CA PRO A 80 -3.59 10.26 -9.74
C PRO A 80 -3.01 9.03 -9.05
N SER A 81 -3.83 8.27 -8.30
CA SER A 81 -3.33 7.08 -7.60
C SER A 81 -2.89 5.96 -8.54
N PHE A 82 -3.57 5.79 -9.69
CA PHE A 82 -3.21 4.76 -10.65
C PHE A 82 -1.96 5.14 -11.45
N SER A 83 -1.90 6.36 -11.99
CA SER A 83 -0.77 6.80 -12.80
C SER A 83 0.53 6.85 -11.99
N GLN A 84 0.47 7.33 -10.74
CA GLN A 84 1.63 7.36 -9.85
C GLN A 84 2.04 5.94 -9.42
N PHE A 85 1.09 5.04 -9.16
CA PHE A 85 1.41 3.64 -8.86
C PHE A 85 2.08 2.96 -10.06
N ILE A 86 1.58 3.19 -11.28
CA ILE A 86 2.17 2.68 -12.51
C ILE A 86 3.60 3.22 -12.70
N ALA A 87 3.84 4.51 -12.42
CA ALA A 87 5.18 5.09 -12.46
C ALA A 87 6.15 4.34 -11.54
N MET A 88 5.79 4.19 -10.25
CA MET A 88 6.60 3.42 -9.29
C MET A 88 6.83 1.98 -9.74
N MET A 89 5.81 1.30 -10.26
CA MET A 89 5.95 -0.08 -10.71
C MET A 89 6.82 -0.23 -11.96
N ASN A 90 6.93 0.82 -12.79
CA ASN A 90 7.79 0.82 -13.97
C ASN A 90 9.28 0.97 -13.63
N ASN A 91 9.62 1.29 -12.37
CA ASN A 91 11.00 1.31 -11.89
C ASN A 91 11.61 -0.10 -11.79
N PHE A 92 10.80 -1.15 -11.77
CA PHE A 92 11.25 -2.53 -11.65
C PHE A 92 11.42 -3.20 -13.01
N ASN A 93 12.35 -4.15 -13.10
CA ASN A 93 12.52 -4.94 -14.32
C ASN A 93 11.41 -5.99 -14.40
N ARG A 94 10.77 -6.12 -15.57
CA ARG A 94 9.80 -7.20 -15.79
C ARG A 94 10.48 -8.58 -15.85
N GLU A 95 11.74 -8.60 -16.26
CA GLU A 95 12.57 -9.80 -16.32
C GLU A 95 13.34 -9.95 -15.00
N GLY A 96 13.40 -11.17 -14.48
CA GLY A 96 14.19 -11.49 -13.30
C GLY A 96 15.70 -11.58 -13.60
N GLY A 97 16.53 -11.47 -12.57
CA GLY A 97 17.99 -11.61 -12.70
C GLY A 97 18.72 -10.35 -13.17
N VAL A 98 18.03 -9.21 -13.16
CA VAL A 98 18.59 -7.88 -13.43
C VAL A 98 18.52 -7.06 -12.14
N ASP A 99 19.57 -6.30 -11.85
CA ASP A 99 19.62 -5.43 -10.68
C ASP A 99 18.51 -4.37 -10.72
N GLU A 100 17.94 -4.06 -9.55
CA GLU A 100 16.84 -3.12 -9.36
C GLU A 100 17.24 -1.97 -8.41
N PRO A 101 16.61 -0.78 -8.52
CA PRO A 101 15.65 -0.36 -9.55
C PRO A 101 16.34 0.08 -10.85
N ARG A 102 15.56 0.22 -11.92
CA ARG A 102 15.99 0.71 -13.25
C ARG A 102 16.29 2.20 -13.30
N VAL A 103 15.95 2.94 -12.24
CA VAL A 103 16.02 4.40 -12.14
C VAL A 103 16.97 4.82 -11.02
N SER A 104 17.27 6.12 -10.92
CA SER A 104 18.08 6.63 -9.81
C SER A 104 17.32 6.58 -8.48
N ARG A 105 18.05 6.61 -7.36
CA ARG A 105 17.43 6.68 -6.02
C ARG A 105 16.63 7.96 -5.83
N GLU A 106 17.06 9.05 -6.47
CA GLU A 106 16.36 10.34 -6.41
C GLU A 106 15.00 10.27 -7.13
N GLU A 107 14.94 9.63 -8.30
CA GLU A 107 13.71 9.43 -9.06
C GLU A 107 12.74 8.50 -8.31
N GLU A 108 13.22 7.33 -7.87
CA GLU A 108 12.42 6.40 -7.06
C GLU A 108 11.87 7.07 -5.79
N GLY A 109 12.71 7.80 -5.05
CA GLY A 109 12.30 8.51 -3.85
C GLY A 109 11.26 9.60 -4.13
N HIS A 110 11.36 10.30 -5.27
CA HIS A 110 10.37 11.29 -5.67
C HIS A 110 9.02 10.66 -6.01
N GLU A 111 9.00 9.56 -6.74
CA GLU A 111 7.78 8.84 -7.11
C GLU A 111 7.08 8.24 -5.88
N ILE A 112 7.84 7.62 -4.98
CA ILE A 112 7.33 7.10 -3.70
C ILE A 112 6.69 8.22 -2.90
N SER A 113 7.40 9.35 -2.73
CA SER A 113 6.89 10.49 -1.98
C SER A 113 5.60 11.06 -2.58
N THR A 114 5.54 11.16 -3.91
CA THR A 114 4.38 11.65 -4.66
C THR A 114 3.18 10.73 -4.50
N PHE A 115 3.39 9.42 -4.63
CA PHE A 115 2.35 8.41 -4.43
C PHE A 115 1.83 8.41 -2.99
N LEU A 116 2.73 8.38 -1.99
CA LEU A 116 2.36 8.40 -0.58
C LEU A 116 1.57 9.67 -0.23
N THR A 117 2.01 10.83 -0.70
CA THR A 117 1.28 12.10 -0.51
C THR A 117 -0.14 12.01 -1.04
N THR A 118 -0.32 11.46 -2.25
CA THR A 118 -1.63 11.34 -2.90
C THR A 118 -2.54 10.35 -2.18
N ILE A 119 -2.05 9.15 -1.85
CA ILE A 119 -2.89 8.14 -1.22
C ILE A 119 -3.23 8.53 0.22
N LEU A 120 -2.29 9.09 1.00
CA LEU A 120 -2.54 9.47 2.39
C LEU A 120 -3.53 10.63 2.50
N ALA A 121 -3.59 11.50 1.48
CA ALA A 121 -4.61 12.54 1.38
C ALA A 121 -6.00 12.02 0.95
N SER A 122 -6.10 10.77 0.47
CA SER A 122 -7.36 10.22 -0.02
C SER A 122 -8.32 9.84 1.13
N ARG A 123 -9.62 9.88 0.85
CA ARG A 123 -10.66 9.59 1.84
C ARG A 123 -10.58 8.17 2.43
N PRO A 124 -10.30 7.10 1.67
CA PRO A 124 -10.11 5.76 2.25
C PRO A 124 -8.99 5.73 3.29
N TRP A 125 -7.88 6.42 3.04
CA TRP A 125 -6.75 6.48 3.97
C TRP A 125 -7.05 7.33 5.19
N GLN A 126 -7.80 8.42 5.06
CA GLN A 126 -8.27 9.20 6.21
C GLN A 126 -9.19 8.37 7.13
N ILE A 127 -10.03 7.51 6.56
CA ILE A 127 -10.86 6.56 7.32
C ILE A 127 -9.98 5.54 8.06
N LEU A 128 -9.02 4.93 7.35
CA LEU A 128 -8.09 3.98 7.96
C LEU A 128 -7.27 4.62 9.09
N TYR A 129 -6.72 5.81 8.84
CA TYR A 129 -5.96 6.56 9.84
C TYR A 129 -6.80 6.85 11.09
N SER A 130 -8.03 7.32 10.91
CA SER A 130 -8.94 7.59 12.03
C SER A 130 -9.26 6.32 12.82
N PHE A 131 -9.46 5.20 12.13
CA PHE A 131 -9.71 3.91 12.75
C PHE A 131 -8.51 3.42 13.57
N LEU A 132 -7.30 3.45 13.01
CA LEU A 132 -6.08 3.07 13.71
C LEU A 132 -5.83 3.95 14.92
N HIS A 133 -5.97 5.27 14.77
CA HIS A 133 -5.78 6.22 15.84
C HIS A 133 -6.75 5.96 17.01
N GLN A 134 -8.01 5.63 16.73
CA GLN A 134 -9.00 5.22 17.75
C GLN A 134 -8.61 3.94 18.49
N LYS A 135 -7.85 3.06 17.84
CA LYS A 135 -7.32 1.81 18.42
C LYS A 135 -5.98 2.01 19.14
N GLY A 136 -5.43 3.22 19.14
CA GLY A 136 -4.12 3.54 19.72
C GLY A 136 -2.93 3.15 18.83
N TRP A 137 -3.13 3.17 17.52
CA TRP A 137 -2.13 2.86 16.48
C TRP A 137 -1.97 4.00 15.48
#